data_AF-A0A1D1XC37-F1
#
_entry.id   AF-A0A1D1XC37-F1
#
_cell.length_a   1.000
_cell.length_b   1.000
_cell.length_c   1.000
_cell.angle_alpha   90.00
_cell.angle_beta   90.00
_cell.angle_gamma   90.00
#
_symmetry.space_group_name_H-M   'P 1'
#
loop_
_entity.id
_entity.type
_entity.pdbx_description
1 polymer ?
#
loop_
_entity_poly.entity_id
_entity_poly.type
_entity_poly.pdbx_seq_one_letter_code
_entity_poly.pdbx_strand_id
1 'polypeptide(L)'
;RNSLDVDVDLALGFASHYCKIGTMDCLVDEGHAIAFLGPLMRSAERGCMLVVQWFVNRGCRDMELCLALTAATSSSQLGIAAYLLPHVPQHVLAALSIEILKAAGERSGGSLDGVTFLLQSNFLGDPAATYAVADSIAKSNDEAVAPELKAFM
;
A
#
# COMPACT_ATOMS: atom_id res chain seq x y z
N ARG A 1 -20.44 19.89 -30.27
CA ARG A 1 -19.63 19.00 -29.41
C ARG A 1 -19.50 19.69 -28.06
N ASN A 2 -20.19 19.19 -27.04
CA ASN A 2 -20.00 19.68 -25.67
C ASN A 2 -18.70 19.08 -25.16
N SER A 3 -17.62 19.85 -25.24
CA SER A 3 -16.32 19.48 -24.68
C SER A 3 -16.34 19.81 -23.19
N LEU A 4 -17.04 18.99 -22.40
CA LEU A 4 -16.71 18.89 -20.98
C LEU A 4 -15.38 18.15 -20.94
N ASP A 5 -14.31 18.89 -20.67
CA ASP A 5 -13.00 18.31 -20.39
C ASP A 5 -13.14 17.52 -19.09
N VAL A 6 -13.30 16.21 -19.20
CA VAL A 6 -13.45 15.32 -18.04
C VAL A 6 -12.05 14.99 -17.56
N ASP A 7 -11.74 15.36 -16.32
CA ASP A 7 -10.54 14.88 -15.64
C ASP A 7 -10.67 13.36 -15.41
N VAL A 8 -10.08 12.59 -16.32
CA VAL A 8 -10.16 11.12 -16.34
C VAL A 8 -9.47 10.47 -15.15
N ASP A 9 -8.41 11.09 -14.62
CA ASP A 9 -7.67 10.59 -13.46
C ASP A 9 -8.50 10.81 -12.18
N LEU A 10 -9.12 11.98 -12.03
CA LEU A 10 -10.06 12.23 -10.96
C LEU A 10 -11.29 11.32 -11.05
N ALA A 11 -11.83 11.12 -12.25
CA ALA A 11 -12.94 10.22 -12.49
C ALA A 11 -12.59 8.77 -12.13
N LEU A 12 -11.37 8.31 -12.40
CA LEU A 12 -10.88 6.99 -12.01
C LEU A 12 -10.84 6.84 -10.49
N GLY A 13 -10.46 7.90 -9.78
CA GLY A 13 -10.56 7.98 -8.32
C GLY A 13 -11.98 7.76 -7.79
N PHE A 14 -12.98 8.37 -8.41
CA PHE A 14 -14.38 8.14 -8.02
C PHE A 14 -14.89 6.75 -8.44
N ALA A 15 -14.58 6.30 -9.65
CA ALA A 15 -15.02 5.00 -10.16
C ALA A 15 -14.47 3.86 -9.29
N SER A 16 -13.19 3.90 -8.95
CA SER A 16 -12.56 2.97 -8.01
C SER A 16 -13.17 3.04 -6.61
N HIS A 17 -13.44 4.25 -6.10
CA HIS A 17 -14.07 4.41 -4.79
C HIS A 17 -15.44 3.71 -4.69
N TYR A 18 -16.22 3.74 -5.77
CA TYR A 18 -17.55 3.11 -5.84
C TYR A 18 -17.56 1.74 -6.53
N CYS A 19 -16.38 1.11 -6.72
CA CYS A 19 -16.24 -0.22 -7.32
C CYS A 19 -16.89 -0.34 -8.71
N LYS A 20 -16.89 0.74 -9.51
CA LYS A 20 -17.46 0.77 -10.86
C LYS A 20 -16.46 0.25 -11.88
N ILE A 21 -16.17 -1.05 -11.84
CA ILE A 21 -15.13 -1.69 -12.68
C ILE A 21 -15.29 -1.38 -14.16
N GLY A 22 -16.49 -1.53 -14.72
CA GLY A 22 -16.70 -1.20 -16.14
C GLY A 22 -16.45 0.28 -16.49
N THR A 23 -16.68 1.20 -15.54
CA THR A 23 -16.30 2.61 -15.72
C THR A 23 -14.79 2.79 -15.63
N MET A 24 -14.12 2.08 -14.73
CA MET A 24 -12.67 2.10 -14.64
C MET A 24 -12.01 1.55 -15.92
N ASP A 25 -12.57 0.50 -16.52
CA ASP A 25 -12.13 -0.04 -17.80
C ASP A 25 -12.20 1.04 -18.90
N CYS A 26 -13.36 1.68 -19.10
CA CYS A 26 -13.50 2.75 -20.08
C CYS A 26 -12.55 3.93 -19.81
N LEU A 27 -12.37 4.34 -18.55
CA LEU A 27 -11.49 5.46 -18.20
C LEU A 27 -10.02 5.20 -18.51
N VAL A 28 -9.56 3.95 -18.39
CA VAL A 28 -8.17 3.58 -18.71
C VAL A 28 -8.01 3.26 -20.21
N ASP A 29 -8.91 2.46 -20.78
CA ASP A 29 -8.77 1.98 -22.15
C ASP A 29 -9.09 3.06 -23.19
N GLU A 30 -10.15 3.84 -22.96
CA GLU A 30 -10.60 4.90 -23.88
C GLU A 30 -10.20 6.30 -23.39
N GLY A 31 -10.24 6.50 -22.07
CA GLY A 31 -9.90 7.78 -21.43
C GLY A 31 -8.40 7.99 -21.21
N HIS A 32 -7.59 6.95 -21.38
CA HIS A 32 -6.13 6.98 -21.16
C HIS A 32 -5.71 7.51 -19.78
N ALA A 33 -6.50 7.24 -18.73
CA ALA A 33 -6.11 7.54 -17.36
C ALA A 33 -4.83 6.78 -16.98
N ILE A 34 -3.88 7.47 -16.33
CA ILE A 34 -2.56 6.93 -15.98
C ILE A 34 -2.22 7.07 -14.50
N ALA A 35 -2.98 7.86 -13.73
CA ALA A 35 -2.69 8.11 -12.33
C ALA A 35 -3.28 7.02 -11.41
N PHE A 36 -2.63 5.85 -11.34
CA PHE A 36 -3.13 4.70 -10.57
C PHE A 36 -2.82 4.79 -9.07
N LEU A 37 -1.71 5.43 -8.68
CA LEU A 37 -1.25 5.50 -7.30
C LEU A 37 -2.34 5.86 -6.29
N GLY A 38 -2.99 7.01 -6.45
CA GLY A 38 -3.99 7.51 -5.50
C GLY A 38 -5.22 6.58 -5.37
N PRO A 39 -5.87 6.21 -6.49
CA PRO A 39 -6.95 5.23 -6.51
C PRO A 39 -6.58 3.87 -5.89
N LEU A 40 -5.40 3.31 -6.24
CA LEU A 40 -4.93 2.04 -5.69
C LEU A 40 -4.72 2.14 -4.18
N MET A 41 -3.98 3.13 -3.70
CA MET A 41 -3.73 3.32 -2.26
C MET A 41 -5.04 3.42 -1.48
N ARG A 42 -5.99 4.26 -1.93
CA ARG A 42 -7.29 4.40 -1.24
C ARG A 42 -8.14 3.14 -1.28
N SER A 43 -8.03 2.34 -2.34
CA SER A 43 -8.71 1.03 -2.39
C SER A 43 -8.08 0.03 -1.43
N ALA A 44 -6.76 0.07 -1.26
CA ALA A 44 -6.01 -0.77 -0.34
C ALA A 44 -6.30 -0.42 1.13
N GLU A 45 -6.30 0.87 1.48
CA GLU A 45 -6.66 1.38 2.83
C GLU A 45 -8.08 0.96 3.24
N ARG A 46 -9.01 0.90 2.27
CA ARG A 46 -10.42 0.56 2.52
C ARG A 46 -10.73 -0.94 2.50
N GLY A 47 -9.75 -1.79 2.19
CA GLY A 47 -9.99 -3.23 2.10
C GLY A 47 -10.72 -3.70 0.83
N CYS A 48 -10.69 -2.92 -0.26
CA CYS A 48 -11.45 -3.24 -1.47
C CYS A 48 -10.67 -4.18 -2.41
N MET A 49 -10.71 -5.49 -2.13
CA MET A 49 -9.95 -6.50 -2.88
C MET A 49 -10.22 -6.47 -4.39
N LEU A 50 -11.48 -6.33 -4.79
CA LEU A 50 -11.86 -6.30 -6.21
C LEU A 50 -11.14 -5.19 -6.98
N VAL A 51 -11.07 -4.00 -6.41
CA VAL A 51 -10.43 -2.82 -7.04
C VAL A 51 -8.91 -2.94 -6.99
N VAL A 52 -8.35 -3.44 -5.89
CA VAL A 52 -6.90 -3.71 -5.79
C VAL A 52 -6.46 -4.72 -6.84
N GLN A 53 -7.15 -5.85 -6.97
CA GLN A 53 -6.87 -6.87 -7.98
C GLN A 53 -6.95 -6.29 -9.39
N TRP A 54 -7.95 -5.44 -9.65
CA TRP A 54 -8.09 -4.79 -10.95
C TRP A 54 -6.85 -3.94 -11.28
N PHE A 55 -6.38 -3.10 -10.36
CA PHE A 55 -5.18 -2.28 -10.56
C PHE A 55 -3.92 -3.12 -10.76
N VAL A 56 -3.71 -4.13 -9.92
CA VAL A 56 -2.57 -5.06 -10.05
C VAL A 56 -2.56 -5.74 -11.42
N ASN A 57 -3.72 -6.22 -11.89
CA ASN A 57 -3.85 -6.87 -13.20
C ASN A 57 -3.65 -5.91 -14.38
N ARG A 58 -3.83 -4.59 -14.18
CA ARG A 58 -3.56 -3.55 -15.18
C ARG A 58 -2.10 -3.12 -15.24
N GLY A 59 -1.23 -3.67 -14.38
CA GLY A 59 0.22 -3.44 -14.42
C GLY A 59 0.66 -2.16 -13.70
N CYS A 60 0.37 -2.07 -12.40
CA CYS A 60 0.90 -1.00 -11.55
C CYS A 60 2.43 -1.01 -11.48
N ARG A 61 3.01 0.16 -11.26
CA ARG A 61 4.46 0.32 -11.06
C ARG A 61 4.87 -0.18 -9.68
N ASP A 62 6.13 -0.58 -9.56
CA ASP A 62 6.69 -1.14 -8.33
C ASP A 62 6.47 -0.25 -7.10
N MET A 63 6.67 1.07 -7.26
CA MET A 63 6.45 2.04 -6.18
C MET A 63 4.96 2.18 -5.81
N GLU A 64 4.04 2.05 -6.77
CA GLU A 64 2.60 2.10 -6.50
C GLU A 64 2.15 0.89 -5.69
N LEU A 65 2.66 -0.29 -6.03
CA LEU A 65 2.41 -1.53 -5.28
C LEU A 65 2.97 -1.45 -3.87
N CYS A 66 4.19 -0.91 -3.71
CA CYS A 66 4.79 -0.73 -2.39
C CYS A 66 3.99 0.25 -1.51
N LEU A 67 3.59 1.40 -2.05
CA LEU A 67 2.80 2.38 -1.31
C LEU A 67 1.40 1.86 -0.97
N ALA A 68 0.80 1.06 -1.85
CA ALA A 68 -0.47 0.38 -1.57
C ALA A 68 -0.34 -0.67 -0.46
N LEU A 69 0.75 -1.46 -0.46
CA LEU A 69 1.06 -2.40 0.62
C LEU A 69 1.20 -1.65 1.95
N THR A 70 1.97 -0.56 1.98
CA THR A 70 2.13 0.28 3.18
C THR A 70 0.78 0.83 3.65
N ALA A 71 -0.07 1.28 2.74
CA ALA A 71 -1.38 1.82 3.09
C ALA A 71 -2.32 0.73 3.64
N ALA A 72 -2.27 -0.49 3.09
CA ALA A 72 -3.02 -1.64 3.58
C ALA A 72 -2.56 -2.06 4.99
N THR A 73 -1.26 -2.18 5.23
CA THR A 73 -0.73 -2.57 6.56
C THR A 73 -1.00 -1.48 7.60
N SER A 74 -0.82 -0.22 7.23
CA SER A 74 -1.16 0.96 8.04
C SER A 74 -2.63 1.02 8.44
N SER A 75 -3.53 0.45 7.63
CA SER A 75 -4.98 0.43 7.88
C SER A 75 -5.47 -0.92 8.41
N SER A 76 -4.56 -1.80 8.81
CA SER A 76 -4.84 -3.17 9.26
C SER A 76 -5.68 -4.01 8.27
N GLN A 77 -5.58 -3.71 6.97
CA GLN A 77 -6.24 -4.47 5.89
C GLN A 77 -5.40 -5.69 5.51
N LEU A 78 -5.26 -6.63 6.45
CA LEU A 78 -4.31 -7.75 6.33
C LEU A 78 -4.56 -8.64 5.11
N GLY A 79 -5.82 -8.82 4.72
CA GLY A 79 -6.16 -9.58 3.51
C GLY A 79 -5.63 -8.92 2.22
N ILE A 80 -5.67 -7.58 2.15
CA ILE A 80 -5.09 -6.83 1.04
C ILE A 80 -3.57 -6.85 1.11
N ALA A 81 -2.99 -6.65 2.30
CA ALA A 81 -1.55 -6.69 2.48
C ALA A 81 -0.96 -8.05 2.07
N ALA A 82 -1.61 -9.15 2.46
CA ALA A 82 -1.24 -10.50 2.05
C ALA A 82 -1.33 -10.72 0.54
N TYR A 83 -2.33 -10.13 -0.12
CA TYR A 83 -2.43 -10.17 -1.58
C TYR A 83 -1.34 -9.35 -2.26
N LEU A 84 -1.04 -8.13 -1.76
CA LEU A 84 -0.09 -7.22 -2.39
C LEU A 84 1.38 -7.62 -2.18
N LEU A 85 1.74 -8.16 -1.01
CA LEU A 85 3.12 -8.43 -0.63
C LEU A 85 3.91 -9.24 -1.70
N PRO A 86 3.39 -10.34 -2.28
CA PRO A 86 4.08 -11.08 -3.32
C PRO A 86 4.27 -10.32 -4.65
N HIS A 87 3.51 -9.24 -4.88
CA HIS A 87 3.61 -8.43 -6.09
C HIS A 87 4.61 -7.29 -5.97
N VAL A 88 5.06 -6.94 -4.76
CA VAL A 88 6.05 -5.88 -4.57
C VAL A 88 7.47 -6.44 -4.78
N PRO A 89 8.29 -5.84 -5.65
CA PRO A 89 9.66 -6.33 -5.85
C PRO A 89 10.51 -6.22 -4.58
N GLN A 90 11.30 -7.26 -4.34
CA GLN A 90 12.11 -7.39 -3.12
C GLN A 90 13.09 -6.21 -2.90
N HIS A 91 13.65 -5.67 -3.98
CA HIS A 91 14.58 -4.54 -3.90
C HIS A 91 13.89 -3.25 -3.42
N VAL A 92 12.61 -3.05 -3.74
CA VAL A 92 11.81 -1.92 -3.26
C VAL A 92 11.46 -2.09 -1.78
N LEU A 93 11.04 -3.30 -1.38
CA LEU A 93 10.76 -3.63 0.03
C LEU A 93 12.00 -3.42 0.91
N ALA A 94 13.17 -3.85 0.44
CA ALA A 94 14.43 -3.64 1.16
C ALA A 94 14.84 -2.16 1.24
N ALA A 95 14.63 -1.39 0.18
CA ALA A 95 14.99 0.02 0.15
C ALA A 95 14.11 0.90 1.05
N LEU A 96 12.87 0.49 1.30
CA LEU A 96 11.87 1.25 2.07
C LEU A 96 11.47 0.55 3.38
N SER A 97 12.26 -0.42 3.84
CA SER A 97 11.87 -1.33 4.92
C SER A 97 11.55 -0.61 6.23
N ILE A 98 12.31 0.45 6.55
CA ILE A 98 12.12 1.24 7.76
C ILE A 98 10.84 2.08 7.63
N GLU A 99 10.65 2.75 6.50
CA GLU A 99 9.50 3.60 6.22
C GLU A 99 8.18 2.81 6.22
N ILE A 100 8.20 1.59 5.68
CA ILE A 100 7.05 0.68 5.68
C ILE A 100 6.65 0.35 7.13
N LEU A 101 7.60 -0.04 7.98
CA LEU A 101 7.32 -0.38 9.38
C LEU A 101 6.88 0.84 10.20
N LYS A 102 7.50 2.01 9.98
CA LYS A 102 7.09 3.27 10.62
C LYS A 102 5.65 3.63 10.27
N ALA A 103 5.31 3.64 8.98
CA ALA A 103 3.96 3.96 8.53
C ALA A 103 2.93 2.96 9.07
N ALA A 104 3.24 1.66 9.07
CA ALA A 104 2.38 0.63 9.62
C ALA A 104 2.12 0.79 11.13
N GLY A 105 3.09 1.32 11.88
CA GLY A 105 2.96 1.58 13.32
C GLY A 105 2.24 2.89 13.66
N GLU A 106 2.34 3.92 12.83
CA GLU A 106 1.77 5.26 13.11
C GLU A 106 0.28 5.39 12.79
N ARG A 107 -0.16 4.79 11.67
CA ARG A 107 -1.44 5.13 11.02
C ARG A 107 -2.63 4.24 11.39
N SER A 108 -2.42 3.24 12.24
CA SER A 108 -3.39 2.18 12.52
C SER A 108 -4.39 2.48 13.64
N GLY A 109 -4.47 3.73 14.11
CA GLY A 109 -5.31 4.08 15.26
C GLY A 109 -4.90 3.36 16.56
N GLY A 110 -3.64 2.93 16.67
CA GLY A 110 -3.07 2.24 17.82
C GLY A 110 -2.94 0.72 17.67
N SER A 111 -3.38 0.12 16.55
CA SER A 111 -3.20 -1.32 16.28
C SER A 111 -1.82 -1.62 15.68
N LEU A 112 -1.06 -2.57 16.23
CA LEU A 112 0.20 -3.01 15.62
C LEU A 112 0.02 -4.26 14.75
N ASP A 113 -1.21 -4.55 14.30
CA ASP A 113 -1.52 -5.75 13.51
C ASP A 113 -0.79 -5.73 12.15
N GLY A 114 -0.72 -4.57 11.49
CA GLY A 114 0.01 -4.41 10.24
C GLY A 114 1.51 -4.65 10.39
N VAL A 115 2.09 -4.16 11.48
CA VAL A 115 3.50 -4.39 11.85
C VAL A 115 3.73 -5.87 12.15
N THR A 116 2.87 -6.47 12.98
CA THR A 116 2.89 -7.90 13.31
C THR A 116 2.84 -8.76 12.05
N PHE A 117 1.93 -8.45 11.13
CA PHE A 117 1.79 -9.14 9.86
C PHE A 117 3.07 -9.07 9.02
N LEU A 118 3.69 -7.89 8.90
CA LEU A 118 4.93 -7.71 8.13
C LEU A 118 6.08 -8.53 8.70
N LEU A 119 6.25 -8.52 10.04
CA LEU A 119 7.29 -9.31 10.71
C LEU A 119 7.06 -10.80 10.53
N GLN A 120 5.85 -11.29 10.81
CA GLN A 120 5.51 -12.72 10.69
C GLN A 120 5.59 -13.23 9.25
N SER A 121 5.32 -12.37 8.28
CA SER A 121 5.44 -12.71 6.85
C SER A 121 6.87 -12.69 6.35
N ASN A 122 7.85 -12.30 7.17
CA ASN A 122 9.24 -12.04 6.77
C ASN A 122 9.26 -11.20 5.48
N PHE A 123 8.63 -10.02 5.51
CA PHE A 123 8.35 -9.24 4.30
C PHE A 123 9.60 -8.88 3.46
N LEU A 124 10.81 -9.06 3.99
CA LEU A 124 12.06 -8.94 3.24
C LEU A 124 12.51 -10.25 2.54
N GLY A 125 11.67 -11.27 2.54
CA GLY A 125 11.98 -12.62 2.03
C GLY A 125 12.91 -13.42 2.94
N ASP A 126 13.47 -12.80 3.98
CA ASP A 126 14.40 -13.42 4.92
C ASP A 126 14.12 -12.96 6.36
N PRO A 127 13.92 -13.88 7.31
CA PRO A 127 13.69 -13.52 8.71
C PRO A 127 14.81 -12.69 9.32
N ALA A 128 16.08 -13.03 9.05
CA ALA A 128 17.20 -12.33 9.66
C ALA A 128 17.25 -10.86 9.20
N ALA A 129 17.04 -10.60 7.91
CA ALA A 129 16.90 -9.25 7.37
C ALA A 129 15.71 -8.51 7.96
N THR A 130 14.52 -9.14 8.02
CA THR A 130 13.31 -8.50 8.58
C THR A 130 13.50 -8.09 10.04
N TYR A 131 14.01 -8.99 10.88
CA TYR A 131 14.21 -8.70 12.29
C TYR A 131 15.42 -7.80 12.56
N ALA A 132 16.44 -7.77 11.69
CA ALA A 132 17.52 -6.79 11.79
C ALA A 132 17.01 -5.34 11.58
N VAL A 133 16.07 -5.15 10.66
CA VAL A 133 15.42 -3.84 10.48
C VAL A 133 14.57 -3.48 11.71
N ALA A 134 13.79 -4.42 12.25
CA ALA A 134 13.03 -4.21 13.48
C ALA A 134 13.94 -3.79 14.66
N ASP A 135 15.04 -4.52 14.88
CA ASP A 135 16.04 -4.22 15.91
C ASP A 135 16.70 -2.85 15.70
N SER A 136 16.92 -2.44 14.44
CA SER A 136 17.43 -1.11 14.13
C SER A 136 16.45 0.00 14.51
N ILE A 137 15.14 -0.23 14.36
CA ILE A 137 14.07 0.70 14.77
C ILE A 137 13.99 0.77 16.29
N ALA A 138 14.03 -0.37 16.98
CA ALA A 138 13.99 -0.46 18.45
C ALA A 138 15.12 0.35 19.10
N LYS A 139 16.33 0.28 18.52
CA LYS A 139 17.54 0.97 19.00
C LYS A 139 17.71 2.39 18.46
N SER A 140 16.79 2.84 17.60
CA SER A 140 16.93 4.13 16.92
C SER A 140 16.67 5.30 17.87
N ASN A 141 17.54 6.31 17.80
CA ASN A 141 17.33 7.62 18.42
C ASN A 141 16.49 8.56 17.53
N ASP A 142 15.93 8.06 16.43
CA ASP A 142 15.03 8.84 15.56
C ASP A 142 13.72 9.15 16.31
N GLU A 143 13.50 10.43 16.62
CA GLU A 143 12.28 10.95 17.25
C GLU A 143 11.06 10.85 16.32
N ALA A 144 11.28 10.65 15.02
CA ALA A 144 10.19 10.42 14.07
C ALA A 144 9.67 8.97 14.08
N VAL A 145 10.16 8.10 14.96
CA VAL A 145 9.60 6.76 15.17
C VAL A 145 8.71 6.79 16.41
N ALA A 146 7.44 6.41 16.26
CA ALA A 146 6.50 6.35 17.36
C ALA A 146 7.04 5.54 18.56
N PRO A 147 6.94 6.06 19.81
CA PRO A 147 7.43 5.36 21.00
C PRO A 147 6.81 3.96 21.18
N GLU A 148 5.52 3.82 20.85
CA GLU A 148 4.80 2.55 20.92
C GLU A 148 5.36 1.53 19.92
N LEU A 149 5.76 1.98 18.73
CA LEU A 149 6.41 1.12 17.75
C LEU A 149 7.78 0.68 18.25
N LYS A 150 8.59 1.59 18.82
CA LYS A 150 9.90 1.22 19.40
C LYS A 150 9.78 0.21 20.53
N ALA A 151 8.79 0.37 21.40
CA ALA A 151 8.55 -0.53 22.54
C ALA A 151 8.04 -1.92 22.11
N PHE A 152 7.44 -2.01 20.92
CA PHE A 152 6.91 -3.26 20.37
C PHE A 152 7.95 -4.09 19.60
N MET A 153 8.93 -3.43 18.97
CA MET A 153 10.04 -4.07 18.25
C MET A 153 11.00 -4.77 19.23
#